data_AF-A0A7S3IRT3-F1
#
_entry.id   AF-A0A7S3IRT3-F1
#
_cell.length_a   1.000
_cell.length_b   1.000
_cell.length_c   1.000
_cell.angle_alpha   90.00
_cell.angle_beta   90.00
_cell.angle_gamma   90.00
#
_symmetry.space_group_name_H-M   'P 1'
#
loop_
_entity.id
_entity.type
_entity.pdbx_description
1 polymer ?
#
loop_
_entity_poly.entity_id
_entity_poly.type
_entity_poly.pdbx_seq_one_letter_code
_entity_poly.pdbx_strand_id
1 'polypeptide(L)'
;MASRVSLSTQNRFGSTHGWTHNDWVLVKIMAQFLQMNVSFFVQQVIQVHKKNKVNDVIDFATKMMNVRTFRQITKTFKGSVRSLLGFEACSVFFEDWATGDIFTVADQ
;
A
#
# COMPACT_ATOMS: atom_id res chain seq x y z
N MET A 1 -63.06 -42.74 -23.19
CA MET A 1 -62.95 -41.28 -23.32
C MET A 1 -61.69 -40.83 -22.63
N ALA A 2 -60.62 -40.60 -23.41
CA ALA A 2 -59.33 -40.14 -22.89
C ALA A 2 -59.41 -38.63 -22.67
N SER A 3 -59.39 -38.20 -21.41
CA SER A 3 -59.30 -36.79 -21.06
C SER A 3 -57.89 -36.29 -21.40
N ARG A 4 -57.82 -35.32 -22.31
CA ARG A 4 -56.58 -34.71 -22.78
C ARG A 4 -55.92 -33.95 -21.62
N VAL A 5 -54.68 -34.33 -21.32
CA VAL A 5 -53.75 -33.55 -20.48
C VAL A 5 -53.44 -32.25 -21.21
N SER A 6 -53.91 -31.11 -20.69
CA SER A 6 -53.39 -29.79 -21.10
C SER A 6 -52.23 -29.41 -20.18
N LEU A 7 -51.03 -29.85 -20.54
CA LEU A 7 -49.77 -29.26 -20.06
C LEU A 7 -49.58 -27.92 -20.80
N SER A 8 -50.37 -26.92 -20.44
CA SER A 8 -50.11 -25.53 -20.85
C SER A 8 -49.22 -24.89 -19.79
N THR A 9 -47.92 -25.04 -20.01
CA THR A 9 -46.93 -23.95 -19.95
C THR A 9 -47.27 -22.81 -19.00
N GLN A 10 -46.75 -22.88 -17.77
CA GLN A 10 -46.36 -21.68 -17.05
C GLN A 10 -45.12 -21.98 -16.20
N ASN A 11 -43.97 -22.03 -16.88
CA ASN A 11 -42.70 -21.67 -16.25
C ASN A 11 -42.85 -20.23 -15.73
N ARG A 12 -43.22 -20.09 -14.45
CA ARG A 12 -43.16 -18.81 -13.72
C ARG A 12 -41.75 -18.61 -13.17
N PHE A 13 -40.77 -18.51 -14.08
CA PHE A 13 -39.51 -17.86 -13.77
C PHE A 13 -39.58 -16.45 -14.36
N GLY A 14 -39.94 -15.49 -13.51
CA GLY A 14 -40.22 -14.11 -13.90
C GLY A 14 -40.57 -13.21 -12.71
N SER A 15 -39.63 -13.06 -11.79
CA SER A 15 -39.31 -11.88 -10.96
C SER A 15 -40.35 -10.73 -10.86
N THR A 16 -41.15 -10.68 -9.77
CA THR A 16 -41.80 -9.44 -9.28
C THR A 16 -42.05 -9.44 -7.76
N HIS A 17 -41.21 -10.12 -6.97
CA HIS A 17 -41.18 -9.90 -5.52
C HIS A 17 -39.83 -9.26 -5.19
N GLY A 18 -39.88 -8.02 -4.68
CA GLY A 18 -38.70 -7.32 -4.21
C GLY A 18 -38.01 -8.09 -3.09
N TRP A 19 -36.88 -7.57 -2.64
CA TRP A 19 -36.08 -8.21 -1.59
C TRP A 19 -36.91 -8.43 -0.33
N THR A 20 -36.95 -9.67 0.14
CA THR A 20 -37.64 -10.00 1.39
C THR A 20 -36.85 -9.50 2.59
N HIS A 21 -37.50 -9.37 3.74
CA HIS A 21 -36.82 -9.00 4.98
C HIS A 21 -35.65 -9.95 5.30
N ASN A 22 -35.81 -11.24 5.02
CA ASN A 22 -34.77 -12.25 5.22
C ASN A 22 -33.58 -12.05 4.29
N ASP A 23 -33.81 -11.63 3.03
CA ASP A 23 -32.74 -11.30 2.09
C ASP A 23 -31.93 -10.09 2.59
N TRP A 24 -32.59 -9.07 3.12
CA TRP A 24 -31.92 -7.91 3.73
C TRP A 24 -31.09 -8.27 4.96
N VAL A 25 -31.61 -9.16 5.82
CA VAL A 25 -30.88 -9.65 7.00
C VAL A 25 -29.65 -10.45 6.58
N LEU A 26 -29.79 -11.34 5.59
CA LEU A 26 -28.68 -12.14 5.08
C LEU A 26 -27.59 -11.25 4.47
N VAL A 27 -27.96 -10.28 3.64
CA VAL A 27 -27.01 -9.35 3.05
C VAL A 27 -26.32 -8.50 4.11
N LYS A 28 -27.02 -8.12 5.19
CA LYS A 28 -26.41 -7.39 6.30
C LYS A 28 -25.35 -8.22 7.03
N ILE A 29 -25.62 -9.50 7.28
CA ILE A 29 -24.66 -10.43 7.90
C ILE A 29 -23.45 -10.63 6.98
N MET A 30 -23.68 -10.85 5.68
CA MET A 30 -22.61 -11.00 4.69
C MET A 30 -21.77 -9.73 4.56
N ALA A 31 -22.39 -8.55 4.56
CA ALA A 31 -21.70 -7.28 4.52
C ALA A 31 -20.86 -7.03 5.77
N GLN A 32 -21.36 -7.38 6.96
CA GLN A 32 -20.59 -7.31 8.21
C GLN A 32 -19.37 -8.23 8.18
N PHE A 33 -19.54 -9.47 7.71
CA PHE A 33 -18.43 -10.40 7.56
C PHE A 33 -17.40 -9.90 6.54
N LEU A 34 -17.84 -9.37 5.40
CA LEU A 34 -16.96 -8.79 4.39
C LEU A 34 -16.21 -7.59 4.95
N GLN A 35 -16.90 -6.68 5.65
CA GLN A 35 -16.30 -5.51 6.28
C GLN A 35 -15.22 -5.89 7.28
N MET A 36 -15.46 -6.91 8.12
CA MET A 36 -14.48 -7.40 9.08
C MET A 36 -13.21 -7.92 8.38
N ASN A 37 -13.37 -8.74 7.34
CA ASN A 37 -12.25 -9.27 6.57
C ASN A 37 -11.46 -8.16 5.89
N VAL A 38 -12.13 -7.24 5.20
CA VAL A 38 -11.48 -6.12 4.52
C VAL A 38 -10.73 -5.24 5.52
N SER A 39 -11.33 -4.91 6.67
CA SER A 39 -10.68 -4.13 7.72
C SER A 39 -9.40 -4.81 8.24
N PHE A 40 -9.48 -6.12 8.49
CA PHE A 40 -8.32 -6.91 8.93
C PHE A 40 -7.19 -6.88 7.89
N PHE A 41 -7.50 -7.14 6.61
CA PHE A 41 -6.51 -7.09 5.54
C PHE A 41 -5.88 -5.70 5.40
N VAL A 42 -6.69 -4.63 5.45
CA VAL A 42 -6.19 -3.25 5.36
C VAL A 42 -5.25 -2.95 6.53
N GLN A 43 -5.60 -3.33 7.76
CA GLN A 43 -4.73 -3.13 8.93
C GLN A 43 -3.41 -3.90 8.80
N GLN A 44 -3.44 -5.15 8.31
CA GLN A 44 -2.22 -5.91 8.06
C GLN A 44 -1.32 -5.23 7.03
N VAL A 45 -1.88 -4.77 5.91
CA VAL A 45 -1.11 -4.05 4.86
C VAL A 45 -0.48 -2.78 5.43
N ILE A 46 -1.23 -2.00 6.23
CA ILE A 46 -0.69 -0.79 6.88
C ILE A 46 0.46 -1.15 7.82
N GLN A 47 0.32 -2.20 8.64
CA GLN A 47 1.38 -2.63 9.56
C GLN A 47 2.62 -3.12 8.81
N VAL A 48 2.45 -3.90 7.75
CA VAL A 48 3.56 -4.34 6.88
C VAL A 48 4.24 -3.13 6.25
N HIS A 49 3.48 -2.16 5.75
CA HIS A 49 4.05 -0.95 5.17
C HIS A 49 4.86 -0.13 6.20
N LYS A 50 4.33 0.03 7.42
CA LYS A 50 5.07 0.68 8.52
C LYS A 50 6.34 -0.09 8.88
N LYS A 51 6.28 -1.43 8.96
CA LYS A 51 7.44 -2.28 9.20
C LYS A 51 8.50 -2.12 8.11
N ASN A 52 8.09 -2.10 6.84
CA ASN A 52 9.00 -1.90 5.71
C ASN A 52 9.72 -0.54 5.80
N LYS A 53 9.00 0.54 6.14
CA LYS A 53 9.62 1.86 6.37
C LYS A 53 10.67 1.85 7.49
N VAL A 54 10.43 1.11 8.56
CA VAL A 54 11.41 0.93 9.64
C VAL A 54 12.64 0.17 9.14
N ASN A 55 12.44 -0.92 8.38
CA ASN A 55 13.54 -1.67 7.78
C ASN A 55 14.38 -0.79 6.84
N ASP A 56 13.75 0.06 6.02
CA ASP A 56 14.46 0.96 5.11
C ASP A 56 15.38 1.94 5.88
N VAL A 57 14.95 2.41 7.06
CA VAL A 57 15.76 3.27 7.94
C VAL A 57 16.92 2.49 8.58
N ILE A 58 16.69 1.24 9.00
CA ILE A 58 17.73 0.36 9.54
C ILE A 58 18.78 0.05 8.46
N ASP A 59 18.36 -0.23 7.23
CA ASP A 59 19.24 -0.49 6.10
C ASP A 59 20.05 0.76 5.74
N PHE A 60 19.44 1.95 5.80
CA PHE A 60 20.14 3.22 5.65
C PHE A 60 21.22 3.39 6.72
N ALA A 61 20.89 3.21 8.00
CA ALA A 61 21.85 3.32 9.09
C ALA A 61 23.00 2.32 8.94
N THR A 62 22.69 1.08 8.59
CA THR A 62 23.68 0.01 8.35
C THR A 62 24.62 0.34 7.20
N LYS A 63 24.07 0.86 6.09
CA LYS A 63 24.88 1.32 4.95
C LYS A 63 25.82 2.44 5.38
N MET A 64 25.32 3.45 6.09
CA MET A 64 26.11 4.59 6.54
C MET A 64 27.26 4.20 7.48
N MET A 65 27.05 3.24 8.39
CA MET A 65 28.09 2.75 9.30
C MET A 65 29.25 2.04 8.60
N ASN A 66 29.02 1.45 7.42
CA ASN A 66 30.04 0.71 6.68
C ASN A 66 30.91 1.60 5.77
N VAL A 67 30.61 2.90 5.70
CA VAL A 67 31.31 3.83 4.82
C VAL A 67 32.53 4.44 5.51
N ARG A 68 33.70 4.39 4.87
CA ARG A 68 34.97 4.83 5.48
C ARG A 68 35.49 6.18 5.03
N THR A 69 35.10 6.66 3.85
CA THR A 69 35.61 7.91 3.29
C THR A 69 34.52 8.96 3.18
N PHE A 70 34.87 10.23 3.39
CA PHE A 70 33.95 11.35 3.29
C PHE A 70 33.18 11.36 1.96
N ARG A 71 33.89 11.16 0.84
CA ARG A 71 33.27 11.08 -0.49
C ARG A 71 32.22 9.96 -0.58
N GLN A 72 32.53 8.77 -0.08
CA GLN A 72 31.58 7.67 -0.09
C GLN A 72 30.40 7.96 0.85
N ILE A 73 30.61 8.65 1.97
CA ILE A 73 29.54 9.03 2.91
C ILE A 73 28.54 9.92 2.19
N THR A 74 29.02 10.98 1.54
CA THR A 74 28.15 11.91 0.80
C THR A 74 27.40 11.21 -0.33
N LYS A 75 28.08 10.35 -1.10
CA LYS A 75 27.46 9.58 -2.19
C LYS A 75 26.40 8.60 -1.69
N THR A 76 26.70 7.85 -0.64
CA THR A 76 25.79 6.86 -0.04
C THR A 76 24.58 7.55 0.59
N PHE A 77 24.81 8.69 1.25
CA PHE A 77 23.75 9.52 1.82
C PHE A 77 22.81 10.04 0.73
N LYS A 78 23.32 10.73 -0.29
CA LYS A 78 22.53 11.24 -1.42
C LYS A 78 21.70 10.13 -2.08
N GLY A 79 22.33 8.99 -2.38
CA GLY A 79 21.66 7.85 -3.00
C GLY A 79 20.54 7.26 -2.13
N SER A 80 20.80 7.11 -0.83
CA SER A 80 19.81 6.57 0.10
C SER A 80 18.64 7.53 0.34
N VAL A 81 18.91 8.85 0.45
CA VAL A 81 17.87 9.87 0.58
C VAL A 81 16.98 9.93 -0.66
N ARG A 82 17.56 9.87 -1.87
CA ARG A 82 16.80 9.76 -3.12
C ARG A 82 15.90 8.54 -3.12
N SER A 83 16.41 7.38 -2.70
CA SER A 83 15.64 6.14 -2.65
C SER A 83 14.54 6.15 -1.59
N LEU A 84 14.79 6.73 -0.41
CA LEU A 84 13.85 6.75 0.72
C LEU A 84 12.70 7.74 0.50
N LEU A 85 13.02 8.92 -0.03
CA LEU A 85 12.08 10.03 -0.18
C LEU A 85 11.51 10.14 -1.60
N GLY A 86 12.07 9.43 -2.58
CA GLY A 86 11.60 9.42 -3.96
C GLY A 86 11.99 10.68 -4.76
N PHE A 87 13.07 11.36 -4.39
CA PHE A 87 13.54 12.55 -5.10
C PHE A 87 14.33 12.21 -6.37
N GLU A 88 14.09 12.98 -7.44
CA GLU A 88 14.81 12.85 -8.70
C GLU A 88 16.30 13.21 -8.55
N ALA A 89 16.61 14.27 -7.78
CA ALA A 89 17.98 14.71 -7.50
C ALA A 89 18.14 15.11 -6.03
N CYS A 90 19.36 15.02 -5.50
CA CYS A 90 19.70 15.39 -4.12
C CYS A 90 21.11 15.98 -4.07
N SER A 91 21.23 17.19 -3.51
CA SER A 91 22.50 17.88 -3.30
C SER A 91 22.75 18.06 -1.82
N VAL A 92 24.00 17.91 -1.39
CA VAL A 92 24.44 18.12 -0.01
C VAL A 92 25.44 19.28 -0.04
N PHE A 93 25.16 20.29 0.78
CA PHE A 93 26.01 21.46 0.92
C PHE A 93 26.73 21.38 2.26
N PHE A 94 28.00 21.75 2.26
CA PHE A 94 28.85 21.81 3.42
C PHE A 94 29.30 23.26 3.60
N GLU A 95 29.31 23.70 4.85
CA GLU A 95 29.84 24.99 5.24
C GLU A 95 31.22 24.78 5.83
N ASP A 96 32.22 25.48 5.29
CA ASP A 96 33.52 25.61 5.91
C ASP A 96 33.49 26.78 6.88
N TRP A 97 33.42 26.47 8.18
CA TRP A 97 33.35 27.46 9.25
C TRP A 97 34.58 28.37 9.34
N ALA A 98 35.72 27.95 8.77
CA ALA A 98 36.94 28.74 8.80
C ALA A 98 36.95 29.84 7.71
N THR A 99 36.40 29.54 6.54
CA THR A 99 36.38 30.44 5.38
C THR A 99 35.03 31.12 5.17
N GLY A 100 33.95 30.57 5.73
CA GLY A 100 32.57 30.98 5.48
C GLY A 100 32.02 30.49 4.13
N ASP A 101 32.77 29.67 3.40
CA ASP A 101 32.39 29.22 2.07
C ASP A 101 31.45 28.01 2.12
N ILE A 102 30.48 27.99 1.19
CA ILE A 102 29.57 26.87 0.97
C ILE A 102 30.04 26.09 -0.26
N PHE A 103 30.25 24.79 -0.11
CA PHE A 103 30.66 23.90 -1.20
C PHE A 103 29.81 22.64 -1.26
N THR A 104 29.83 21.97 -2.41
CA THR A 104 29.16 20.67 -2.61
C THR A 104 30.12 19.65 -3.22
N VAL A 105 29.90 18.38 -2.89
CA VAL A 105 30.67 17.28 -3.49
C VAL A 105 30.02 16.89 -4.80
N ALA A 106 30.74 17.06 -5.91
CA ALA A 106 30.29 16.67 -7.24
C ALA A 106 30.16 15.14 -7.36
N ASP A 107 29.10 14.70 -8.04
CA ASP A 107 28.86 13.30 -8.35
C ASP A 107 29.62 12.95 -9.64
N GLN A 108 30.85 12.43 -9.51
CA GLN A 108 31.58 11.77 -10.62
C GLN A 108 31.19 10.30 -10.72
#